data_AF-A0A9E5FF55-F1
#
_entry.id   AF-A0A9E5FF55-F1
#
_cell.length_a   1.000
_cell.length_b   1.000
_cell.length_c   1.000
_cell.angle_alpha   90.00
_cell.angle_beta   90.00
_cell.angle_gamma   90.00
#
_symmetry.space_group_name_H-M   'P 1'
#
loop_
_entity.id
_entity.type
_entity.pdbx_description
1 polymer ?
#
loop_
_entity_poly.entity_id
_entity_poly.type
_entity_poly.pdbx_seq_one_letter_code
_entity_poly.pdbx_strand_id
1 'polypeptide(L)'
;MPGLVTLVVVLLIALLVAAIAGGWTAYRHAQYANRPEYQWARDVLSYESQLQGKCRSLLANVRAAAGEYATGIGKVWSKATAEAWGSLSVDSLAQEDNIGPGTVDKLKSAGIQTVQAAGNHSQLQSIDGIGPVRAGLIRSAVAVCRKKVYESLPKADQGPGYEARRQVEGLKVALEDSTETKLRDLWSSQSQLMDLLPVSELARWYRRQVLLSFREPPVLPQGLVPFEPPTGSKKAPPTPAKPQVVAPTPVPSPVQPPAPPPAISTPHVLSKREQFDLVVRVAVATAYADGNFAKSEEQILMDQLHQQFGKDPDLQPFIADCARAAGKPRMNDLWADLECLGMDQRRQLYRLCCRIADAAGSRNTKEVQFLEELQRGLGLTAQPSAGNPISPSSQNSEMDPESARIYLEIDPLSPLSIDLVRRQHRMLLERMAVVRPNTLGSEIEAMLGIRKERLLSAATILAKHLGEPLEPPAAPATATSSDPRYNPDLDAALGL
;
A
#
# COMPACT_ATOMS: atom_id res chain seq x y z
N MET A 1 48.93 17.90 -8.85
CA MET A 1 49.61 16.65 -8.42
C MET A 1 49.51 16.30 -6.93
N PRO A 2 49.57 17.22 -5.93
CA PRO A 2 49.50 16.80 -4.51
C PRO A 2 48.16 16.15 -4.14
N GLY A 3 47.03 16.58 -4.72
CA GLY A 3 45.71 16.02 -4.41
C GLY A 3 45.53 14.55 -4.80
N LEU A 4 46.22 14.06 -5.85
CA LEU A 4 46.12 12.66 -6.26
C LEU A 4 46.84 11.74 -5.27
N VAL A 5 48.01 12.16 -4.78
CA VAL A 5 48.76 11.42 -3.76
C VAL A 5 47.96 11.35 -2.45
N THR A 6 47.37 12.47 -2.02
CA THR A 6 46.53 12.50 -0.82
C THR A 6 45.31 11.57 -0.96
N LEU A 7 44.62 11.58 -2.10
CA LEU A 7 43.47 10.70 -2.34
C LEU A 7 43.85 9.22 -2.33
N VAL A 8 44.97 8.85 -2.96
CA VAL A 8 45.47 7.47 -2.95
C VAL A 8 45.83 7.02 -1.53
N VAL A 9 46.50 7.86 -0.75
CA VAL A 9 46.84 7.56 0.65
C VAL A 9 45.57 7.38 1.50
N VAL A 10 44.57 8.25 1.34
CA VAL A 10 43.28 8.13 2.07
C VAL A 10 42.56 6.83 1.72
N LEU A 11 42.51 6.45 0.43
CA LEU A 11 41.93 5.18 0.00
C LEU A 11 42.67 3.97 0.57
N LEU A 12 44.00 3.98 0.57
CA LEU A 12 44.80 2.90 1.16
C LEU A 12 44.57 2.76 2.66
N ILE A 13 44.49 3.88 3.39
CA ILE A 13 44.16 3.89 4.82
C ILE A 13 42.74 3.34 5.04
N ALA A 14 41.75 3.77 4.26
CA ALA A 14 40.37 3.29 4.38
C ALA A 14 40.27 1.77 4.13
N LEU A 15 40.98 1.25 3.12
CA LEU A 15 41.05 -0.19 2.83
C LEU A 15 41.72 -0.96 3.96
N LEU A 16 42.83 -0.46 4.51
CA LEU A 16 43.51 -1.08 5.64
C LEU A 16 42.61 -1.14 6.88
N VAL A 17 41.92 -0.05 7.21
CA VAL A 17 40.96 0.00 8.32
C VAL A 17 39.81 -1.00 8.11
N ALA A 18 39.26 -1.09 6.89
CA ALA A 18 38.22 -2.05 6.57
C ALA A 18 38.71 -3.51 6.70
N ALA A 19 39.95 -3.80 6.27
CA ALA A 19 40.55 -5.13 6.39
C ALA A 19 40.79 -5.52 7.86
N ILE A 20 41.31 -4.60 8.68
CA ILE A 20 41.50 -4.82 10.13
C ILE A 20 40.15 -5.06 10.82
N ALA A 21 39.13 -4.23 10.53
CA ALA A 21 37.80 -4.39 11.08
C ALA A 21 37.15 -5.73 10.64
N GLY A 22 37.32 -6.13 9.38
CA GLY A 22 36.85 -7.42 8.87
C GLY A 22 37.56 -8.61 9.53
N GLY A 23 38.88 -8.54 9.68
CA GLY A 23 39.67 -9.57 10.37
C GLY A 23 39.30 -9.70 11.84
N TRP A 24 39.12 -8.58 12.54
CA TRP A 24 38.66 -8.55 13.93
C TRP A 24 37.28 -9.18 14.11
N THR A 25 36.31 -8.81 13.28
CA THR A 25 34.95 -9.37 13.37
C THR A 25 34.92 -10.87 13.05
N ALA A 26 35.71 -11.34 12.08
CA ALA A 26 35.85 -12.76 11.77
C ALA A 26 36.49 -13.56 12.92
N TYR A 27 37.57 -13.03 13.52
CA TYR A 27 38.22 -13.64 14.68
C TYR A 27 37.26 -13.74 15.87
N ARG A 28 36.57 -12.65 16.22
CA ARG A 28 35.57 -12.64 17.30
C ARG A 28 34.41 -13.60 16.98
N HIS A 29 33.95 -13.65 15.74
CA HIS A 29 32.93 -14.60 15.34
C HIS A 29 33.36 -16.05 15.60
N ALA A 30 34.57 -16.43 15.18
CA ALA A 30 35.11 -17.78 15.38
C ALA A 30 35.30 -18.10 16.88
N GLN A 31 35.80 -17.15 17.66
CA GLN A 31 36.04 -17.33 19.10
C GLN A 31 34.74 -17.57 19.88
N TYR A 32 33.65 -16.90 19.51
CA TYR A 32 32.37 -16.96 20.23
C TYR A 32 31.34 -17.89 19.60
N ALA A 33 31.59 -18.48 18.42
CA ALA A 33 30.64 -19.32 17.70
C ALA A 33 30.08 -20.50 18.51
N ASN A 34 30.88 -21.04 19.44
CA ASN A 34 30.50 -22.17 20.29
C ASN A 34 29.93 -21.77 21.66
N ARG A 35 29.85 -20.46 21.98
CA ARG A 35 29.25 -20.02 23.23
C ARG A 35 27.72 -20.09 23.15
N PRO A 36 27.03 -20.63 24.16
CA PRO A 36 25.57 -20.83 24.12
C PRO A 36 24.81 -19.51 23.97
N GLU A 37 25.29 -18.42 24.56
CA GLU A 37 24.67 -17.09 24.46
C GLU A 37 24.77 -16.52 23.04
N TYR A 38 25.89 -16.78 22.35
CA TYR A 38 26.07 -16.34 20.96
C TYR A 38 25.21 -17.17 20.01
N GLN A 39 25.08 -18.48 20.26
CA GLN A 39 24.18 -19.36 19.54
C GLN A 39 22.73 -18.92 19.72
N TRP A 40 22.30 -18.68 20.96
CA TRP A 40 20.99 -18.11 21.27
C TRP A 40 20.72 -16.82 20.49
N ALA A 41 21.63 -15.85 20.53
CA ALA A 41 21.46 -14.59 19.82
C ALA A 41 21.39 -14.79 18.30
N ARG A 42 22.20 -15.70 17.75
CA ARG A 42 22.16 -16.06 16.33
C ARG A 42 20.83 -16.70 15.94
N ASP A 43 20.30 -17.59 16.77
CA ASP A 43 19.08 -18.33 16.50
C ASP A 43 17.84 -17.42 16.59
N VAL A 44 17.80 -16.51 17.58
CA VAL A 44 16.77 -15.46 17.68
C VAL A 44 16.75 -14.57 16.43
N LEU A 45 17.91 -14.08 15.99
CA LEU A 45 18.00 -13.21 14.82
C LEU A 45 17.71 -13.95 13.50
N SER A 46 18.10 -15.22 13.41
CA SER A 46 17.74 -16.10 12.30
C SER A 46 16.22 -16.26 12.21
N TYR A 47 15.57 -16.53 13.33
CA TYR A 47 14.12 -16.67 13.40
C TYR A 47 13.39 -15.36 13.09
N GLU A 48 13.86 -14.21 13.60
CA GLU A 48 13.37 -12.88 13.20
C GLU A 48 13.44 -12.68 11.68
N SER A 49 14.59 -13.00 11.08
CA SER A 49 14.78 -12.91 9.63
C SER A 49 13.84 -13.85 8.85
N GLN A 50 13.58 -15.06 9.36
CA GLN A 50 12.64 -16.00 8.76
C GLN A 50 11.21 -15.46 8.81
N LEU A 51 10.78 -14.91 9.95
CA LEU A 51 9.46 -14.28 10.09
C LEU A 51 9.31 -13.07 9.17
N GLN A 52 10.32 -12.20 9.09
CA GLN A 52 10.32 -11.09 8.14
C GLN A 52 10.22 -11.56 6.70
N GLY A 53 10.98 -12.59 6.33
CA GLY A 53 10.92 -13.22 5.00
C GLY A 53 9.53 -13.78 4.70
N LYS A 54 8.91 -14.46 5.66
CA LYS A 54 7.54 -14.99 5.58
C LYS A 54 6.51 -13.86 5.42
N CYS A 55 6.61 -12.77 6.18
CA CYS A 55 5.72 -11.62 6.04
C CYS A 55 5.84 -11.00 4.63
N ARG A 56 7.07 -10.82 4.12
CA ARG A 56 7.29 -10.28 2.77
C ARG A 56 6.72 -11.20 1.68
N SER A 57 6.91 -12.52 1.80
CA SER A 57 6.38 -13.47 0.82
C SER A 57 4.85 -13.54 0.84
N LEU A 58 4.22 -13.56 2.03
CA LEU A 58 2.77 -13.50 2.16
C LEU A 58 2.20 -12.20 1.55
N LEU A 59 2.84 -11.06 1.81
CA LEU A 59 2.45 -9.78 1.22
C LEU A 59 2.59 -9.78 -0.31
N ALA A 60 3.68 -10.33 -0.85
CA ALA A 60 3.87 -10.48 -2.29
C ALA A 60 2.80 -11.38 -2.91
N ASN A 61 2.42 -12.47 -2.24
CA ASN A 61 1.37 -13.38 -2.69
C ASN A 61 -0.04 -12.75 -2.67
N VAL A 62 -0.31 -11.86 -1.71
CA VAL A 62 -1.57 -11.09 -1.67
C VAL A 62 -1.61 -10.09 -2.84
N ARG A 63 -0.50 -9.38 -3.10
CA ARG A 63 -0.39 -8.47 -4.25
C ARG A 63 -0.50 -9.20 -5.59
N ALA A 64 0.14 -10.35 -5.73
CA ALA A 64 0.03 -11.17 -6.93
C ALA A 64 -1.43 -11.59 -7.19
N ALA A 65 -2.15 -12.03 -6.15
CA ALA A 65 -3.57 -12.38 -6.25
C ALA A 65 -4.43 -11.17 -6.67
N ALA A 66 -4.17 -9.99 -6.11
CA ALA A 66 -4.85 -8.75 -6.51
C ALA A 66 -4.59 -8.39 -7.98
N GLY A 67 -3.35 -8.55 -8.46
CA GLY A 67 -3.00 -8.35 -9.87
C GLY A 67 -3.66 -9.36 -10.81
N GLU A 68 -3.72 -10.63 -10.43
CA GLU A 68 -4.46 -11.67 -11.16
C GLU A 68 -5.96 -11.35 -11.24
N TYR A 69 -6.56 -10.87 -10.15
CA TYR A 69 -7.95 -10.42 -10.13
C TYR A 69 -8.18 -9.23 -11.08
N ALA A 70 -7.35 -8.18 -11.01
CA ALA A 70 -7.48 -7.00 -11.86
C ALA A 70 -7.35 -7.34 -13.36
N THR A 71 -6.36 -8.18 -13.71
CA THR A 71 -6.20 -8.66 -15.09
C THR A 71 -7.35 -9.57 -15.52
N GLY A 72 -7.89 -10.39 -14.61
CA GLY A 72 -9.08 -11.21 -14.82
C GLY A 72 -10.31 -10.37 -15.16
N ILE A 73 -10.60 -9.34 -14.37
CA ILE A 73 -11.70 -8.38 -14.62
C ILE A 73 -11.57 -7.77 -16.01
N GLY A 74 -10.36 -7.27 -16.36
CA GLY A 74 -10.11 -6.66 -17.67
C GLY A 74 -10.40 -7.63 -18.83
N LYS A 75 -9.98 -8.89 -18.71
CA LYS A 75 -10.25 -9.93 -19.72
C LYS A 75 -11.75 -10.23 -19.84
N VAL A 76 -12.46 -10.38 -18.71
CA VAL A 76 -13.90 -10.65 -18.68
C VAL A 76 -14.68 -9.53 -19.35
N TRP A 77 -14.43 -8.27 -18.98
CA TRP A 77 -15.12 -7.13 -19.61
C TRP A 77 -14.73 -6.92 -21.06
N SER A 78 -13.47 -7.15 -21.44
CA SER A 78 -13.06 -7.07 -22.84
C SER A 78 -13.79 -8.10 -23.69
N LYS A 79 -13.94 -9.33 -23.19
CA LYS A 79 -14.68 -10.40 -23.87
C LYS A 79 -16.16 -10.05 -24.01
N ALA A 80 -16.81 -9.65 -22.92
CA ALA A 80 -18.22 -9.27 -22.92
C ALA A 80 -18.49 -8.04 -23.81
N THR A 81 -17.55 -7.09 -23.85
CA THR A 81 -17.62 -5.96 -24.78
C THR A 81 -17.54 -6.43 -26.22
N ALA A 82 -16.61 -7.34 -26.56
CA ALA A 82 -16.49 -7.87 -27.91
C ALA A 82 -17.74 -8.64 -28.35
N GLU A 83 -18.35 -9.42 -27.46
CA GLU A 83 -19.59 -10.17 -27.73
C GLU A 83 -20.80 -9.23 -27.90
N ALA A 84 -21.01 -8.29 -26.98
CA ALA A 84 -22.08 -7.29 -27.08
C ALA A 84 -21.94 -6.46 -28.35
N TRP A 85 -20.71 -6.04 -28.67
CA TRP A 85 -20.37 -5.28 -29.85
C TRP A 85 -20.61 -6.05 -31.15
N GLY A 86 -20.27 -7.35 -31.18
CA GLY A 86 -20.52 -8.22 -32.31
C GLY A 86 -22.00 -8.51 -32.56
N SER A 87 -22.84 -8.44 -31.53
CA SER A 87 -24.29 -8.63 -31.62
C SER A 87 -25.06 -7.38 -32.10
N LEU A 88 -24.42 -6.21 -32.11
CA LEU A 88 -25.09 -4.96 -32.47
C LEU A 88 -25.33 -4.87 -33.99
N SER A 89 -26.60 -4.83 -34.38
CA SER A 89 -27.00 -4.66 -35.79
C SER A 89 -26.50 -3.34 -36.35
N VAL A 90 -26.07 -3.35 -37.61
CA VAL A 90 -25.68 -2.15 -38.38
C VAL A 90 -26.79 -1.08 -38.40
N ASP A 91 -28.04 -1.46 -38.22
CA ASP A 91 -29.19 -0.55 -38.11
C ASP A 91 -29.08 0.44 -36.95
N SER A 92 -28.37 0.05 -35.88
CA SER A 92 -28.15 0.93 -34.72
C SER A 92 -27.38 2.19 -35.10
N LEU A 93 -26.60 2.17 -36.19
CA LEU A 93 -25.89 3.35 -36.69
C LEU A 93 -26.85 4.44 -37.16
N ALA A 94 -28.06 4.11 -37.61
CA ALA A 94 -29.04 5.11 -38.05
C ALA A 94 -29.56 6.00 -36.89
N GLN A 95 -29.31 5.62 -35.64
CA GLN A 95 -29.66 6.41 -34.46
C GLN A 95 -28.60 7.48 -34.14
N GLU A 96 -27.44 7.43 -34.78
CA GLU A 96 -26.36 8.41 -34.58
C GLU A 96 -26.49 9.58 -35.56
N ASP A 97 -26.08 10.76 -35.09
CA ASP A 97 -26.14 11.98 -35.90
C ASP A 97 -25.38 11.81 -37.22
N ASN A 98 -25.99 12.28 -38.31
CA ASN A 98 -25.42 12.29 -39.67
C ASN A 98 -25.29 10.91 -40.35
N ILE A 99 -25.87 9.84 -39.79
CA ILE A 99 -26.02 8.54 -40.46
C ILE A 99 -27.48 8.33 -40.84
N GLY A 100 -27.80 8.55 -42.11
CA GLY A 100 -29.15 8.28 -42.63
C GLY A 100 -29.37 6.81 -43.02
N PRO A 101 -30.64 6.37 -43.15
CA PRO A 101 -31.00 4.98 -43.49
C PRO A 101 -30.36 4.52 -44.81
N GLY A 102 -30.29 5.38 -45.83
CA GLY A 102 -29.63 5.04 -47.09
C GLY A 102 -28.12 4.78 -46.98
N THR A 103 -27.46 5.21 -45.90
CA THR A 103 -26.06 4.81 -45.63
C THR A 103 -26.00 3.41 -45.04
N VAL A 104 -26.94 3.07 -44.17
CA VAL A 104 -27.08 1.73 -43.58
C VAL A 104 -27.43 0.70 -44.66
N ASP A 105 -28.33 1.02 -45.59
CA ASP A 105 -28.68 0.14 -46.70
C ASP A 105 -27.47 -0.20 -47.57
N LYS A 106 -26.60 0.78 -47.85
CA LYS A 106 -25.34 0.55 -48.60
C LYS A 106 -24.37 -0.37 -47.84
N LEU A 107 -24.26 -0.20 -46.52
CA LEU A 107 -23.45 -1.10 -45.68
C LEU A 107 -24.01 -2.53 -45.74
N LYS A 108 -25.33 -2.69 -45.65
CA LYS A 108 -25.99 -4.00 -45.78
C LYS A 108 -25.80 -4.63 -47.15
N SER A 109 -25.94 -3.86 -48.24
CA SER A 109 -25.68 -4.32 -49.61
C SER A 109 -24.23 -4.75 -49.81
N ALA A 110 -23.28 -4.18 -49.06
CA ALA A 110 -21.88 -4.60 -49.03
C ALA A 110 -21.62 -5.83 -48.13
N GLY A 111 -22.65 -6.46 -47.57
CA GLY A 111 -22.54 -7.62 -46.68
C GLY A 111 -22.17 -7.28 -45.23
N ILE A 112 -22.15 -6.00 -44.86
CA ILE A 112 -21.83 -5.56 -43.50
C ILE A 112 -23.13 -5.55 -42.68
N GLN A 113 -23.29 -6.57 -41.84
CA GLN A 113 -24.51 -6.76 -41.03
C GLN A 113 -24.40 -6.21 -39.61
N THR A 114 -23.19 -6.04 -39.08
CA THR A 114 -22.96 -5.64 -37.69
C THR A 114 -22.13 -4.36 -37.60
N VAL A 115 -22.31 -3.62 -36.50
CA VAL A 115 -21.50 -2.42 -36.22
C VAL A 115 -20.01 -2.77 -36.08
N GLN A 116 -19.71 -3.95 -35.52
CA GLN A 116 -18.33 -4.46 -35.45
C GLN A 116 -17.72 -4.66 -36.84
N ALA A 117 -18.45 -5.28 -37.76
CA ALA A 117 -17.98 -5.47 -39.12
C ALA A 117 -17.72 -4.12 -39.81
N ALA A 118 -18.59 -3.12 -39.60
CA ALA A 118 -18.38 -1.77 -40.12
C ALA A 118 -17.12 -1.11 -39.54
N GLY A 119 -16.87 -1.25 -38.24
CA GLY A 119 -15.68 -0.70 -37.57
C GLY A 119 -14.36 -1.37 -37.98
N ASN A 120 -14.40 -2.66 -38.26
CA ASN A 120 -13.23 -3.44 -38.68
C ASN A 120 -12.95 -3.34 -40.19
N HIS A 121 -13.89 -2.80 -40.98
CA HIS A 121 -13.73 -2.68 -42.41
C HIS A 121 -12.69 -1.60 -42.77
N SER A 122 -11.49 -2.02 -43.17
CA SER A 122 -10.36 -1.13 -43.43
C SER A 122 -10.65 -0.13 -44.57
N GLN A 123 -11.45 -0.53 -45.56
CA GLN A 123 -11.76 0.25 -46.77
C GLN A 123 -13.23 0.63 -46.87
N LEU A 124 -13.83 1.25 -45.85
CA LEU A 124 -15.23 1.73 -45.95
C LEU A 124 -15.50 2.62 -47.19
N GLN A 125 -14.48 3.31 -47.69
CA GLN A 125 -14.55 4.17 -48.87
C GLN A 125 -14.61 3.41 -50.22
N SER A 126 -14.38 2.10 -50.24
CA SER A 126 -14.51 1.29 -51.47
C SER A 126 -15.95 0.83 -51.71
N ILE A 127 -16.85 1.02 -50.75
CA ILE A 127 -18.27 0.69 -50.86
C ILE A 127 -18.94 1.73 -51.76
N ASP A 128 -19.68 1.27 -52.77
CA ASP A 128 -20.29 2.16 -53.74
C ASP A 128 -21.21 3.20 -53.07
N GLY A 129 -20.95 4.47 -53.39
CA GLY A 129 -21.65 5.61 -52.81
C GLY A 129 -21.34 5.93 -51.33
N ILE A 130 -20.27 5.37 -50.74
CA ILE A 130 -19.69 5.81 -49.47
C ILE A 130 -18.34 6.51 -49.75
N GLY A 131 -18.36 7.84 -49.88
CA GLY A 131 -17.13 8.63 -50.03
C GLY A 131 -16.31 8.74 -48.73
N PRO A 132 -15.09 9.32 -48.79
CA PRO A 132 -14.18 9.42 -47.64
C PRO A 132 -14.77 10.19 -46.46
N VAL A 133 -15.54 11.26 -46.73
CA VAL A 133 -16.24 12.04 -45.70
C VAL A 133 -17.27 11.17 -44.97
N ARG A 134 -18.08 10.39 -45.70
CA ARG A 134 -19.08 9.50 -45.10
C ARG A 134 -18.41 8.36 -44.34
N ALA A 135 -17.29 7.82 -44.83
CA ALA A 135 -16.50 6.82 -44.11
C ALA A 135 -15.99 7.35 -42.76
N GLY A 136 -15.53 8.61 -42.70
CA GLY A 136 -15.14 9.27 -41.44
C GLY A 136 -16.31 9.42 -40.46
N LEU A 137 -17.50 9.79 -40.95
CA LEU A 137 -18.72 9.86 -40.14
C LEU A 137 -19.12 8.47 -39.60
N ILE A 138 -19.07 7.42 -40.43
CA ILE A 138 -19.36 6.04 -40.00
C ILE A 138 -18.40 5.62 -38.88
N ARG A 139 -17.09 5.86 -39.03
CA ARG A 139 -16.11 5.52 -37.97
C ARG A 139 -16.39 6.27 -36.66
N SER A 140 -16.79 7.53 -36.76
CA SER A 140 -17.17 8.33 -35.59
C SER A 140 -18.42 7.79 -34.91
N ALA A 141 -19.46 7.47 -35.69
CA ALA A 141 -20.70 6.84 -35.19
C ALA A 141 -20.43 5.48 -34.55
N VAL A 142 -19.58 4.66 -35.17
CA VAL A 142 -19.10 3.39 -34.62
C VAL A 142 -18.40 3.61 -33.26
N ALA A 143 -17.53 4.61 -33.13
CA ALA A 143 -16.90 4.92 -31.84
C ALA A 143 -17.93 5.31 -30.76
N VAL A 144 -18.96 6.08 -31.12
CA VAL A 144 -20.06 6.45 -30.22
C VAL A 144 -20.88 5.23 -29.79
N CYS A 145 -21.29 4.38 -30.74
CA CYS A 145 -21.98 3.13 -30.41
C CYS A 145 -21.14 2.26 -29.47
N ARG A 146 -19.82 2.18 -29.68
CA ARG A 146 -18.91 1.37 -28.83
C ARG A 146 -18.89 1.89 -27.40
N LYS A 147 -18.85 3.20 -27.25
CA LYS A 147 -18.95 3.85 -25.94
C LYS A 147 -20.30 3.57 -25.28
N LYS A 148 -21.41 3.70 -26.02
CA LYS A 148 -22.76 3.38 -25.51
C LYS A 148 -22.86 1.93 -25.02
N VAL A 149 -22.33 0.97 -25.79
CA VAL A 149 -22.29 -0.46 -25.39
C VAL A 149 -21.49 -0.66 -24.10
N TYR A 150 -20.31 -0.03 -24.00
CA TYR A 150 -19.47 -0.09 -22.80
C TYR A 150 -20.17 0.49 -21.56
N GLU A 151 -20.89 1.61 -21.72
CA GLU A 151 -21.61 2.26 -20.62
C GLU A 151 -22.88 1.49 -20.20
N SER A 152 -23.53 0.77 -21.13
CA SER A 152 -24.72 -0.04 -20.84
C SER A 152 -24.40 -1.41 -20.24
N LEU A 153 -23.24 -1.98 -20.57
CA LEU A 153 -22.82 -3.32 -20.20
C LEU A 153 -22.91 -3.60 -18.68
N PRO A 154 -22.40 -2.74 -17.79
CA PRO A 154 -22.50 -2.95 -16.33
C PRO A 154 -23.94 -2.94 -15.78
N LYS A 155 -24.90 -2.40 -16.54
CA LYS A 155 -26.30 -2.25 -16.13
C LYS A 155 -27.22 -3.31 -16.73
N ALA A 156 -26.73 -4.13 -17.66
CA ALA A 156 -27.56 -5.06 -18.42
C ALA A 156 -28.00 -6.26 -17.56
N ASP A 157 -29.30 -6.41 -17.33
CA ASP A 157 -29.88 -7.50 -16.54
C ASP A 157 -29.78 -8.88 -17.23
N GLN A 158 -29.53 -8.90 -18.54
CA GLN A 158 -29.36 -10.11 -19.34
C GLN A 158 -28.21 -9.94 -20.36
N GLY A 159 -27.78 -11.06 -20.95
CA GLY A 159 -26.76 -11.09 -21.99
C GLY A 159 -25.31 -10.97 -21.48
N PRO A 160 -24.36 -10.55 -22.34
CA PRO A 160 -22.92 -10.61 -22.04
C PRO A 160 -22.52 -9.76 -20.82
N GLY A 161 -23.22 -8.65 -20.56
CA GLY A 161 -22.97 -7.82 -19.38
C GLY A 161 -23.35 -8.51 -18.07
N TYR A 162 -24.47 -9.24 -18.04
CA TYR A 162 -24.87 -10.05 -16.90
C TYR A 162 -23.88 -11.20 -16.63
N GLU A 163 -23.47 -11.91 -17.68
CA GLU A 163 -22.49 -13.00 -17.56
C GLU A 163 -21.12 -12.49 -17.09
N ALA A 164 -20.67 -11.33 -17.58
CA ALA A 164 -19.45 -10.68 -17.11
C ALA A 164 -19.51 -10.36 -15.62
N ARG A 165 -20.62 -9.78 -15.14
CA ARG A 165 -20.82 -9.50 -13.71
C ARG A 165 -20.74 -10.77 -12.87
N ARG A 166 -21.41 -11.84 -13.31
CA ARG A 166 -21.35 -13.15 -12.63
C ARG A 166 -19.93 -13.71 -12.56
N GLN A 167 -19.16 -13.59 -13.65
CA GLN A 167 -17.76 -14.02 -13.68
C GLN A 167 -16.87 -13.15 -12.78
N VAL A 168 -17.07 -11.83 -12.78
CA VAL A 168 -16.36 -10.90 -11.89
C VAL A 168 -16.64 -11.21 -10.42
N GLU A 169 -17.90 -11.53 -10.06
CA GLU A 169 -18.22 -11.95 -8.69
C GLU A 169 -17.55 -13.28 -8.34
N GLY A 170 -17.50 -14.24 -9.27
CA GLY A 170 -16.74 -15.48 -9.07
C GLY A 170 -15.24 -15.25 -8.86
N LEU A 171 -14.63 -14.34 -9.62
CA LEU A 171 -13.23 -13.94 -9.44
C LEU A 171 -13.01 -13.24 -8.09
N LYS A 172 -13.99 -12.46 -7.63
CA LYS A 172 -13.94 -11.76 -6.35
C LYS A 172 -14.00 -12.74 -5.18
N VAL A 173 -14.92 -13.71 -5.21
CA VAL A 173 -14.98 -14.79 -4.20
C VAL A 173 -13.66 -15.56 -4.16
N ALA A 174 -13.11 -15.93 -5.32
CA ALA A 174 -11.82 -16.61 -5.38
C ALA A 174 -10.65 -15.77 -4.83
N LEU A 175 -10.66 -14.45 -5.07
CA LEU A 175 -9.67 -13.54 -4.48
C LEU A 175 -9.81 -13.49 -2.97
N GLU A 176 -11.03 -13.36 -2.45
CA GLU A 176 -11.31 -13.30 -1.01
C GLU A 176 -10.84 -14.58 -0.32
N ASP A 177 -11.22 -15.75 -0.84
CA ASP A 177 -10.79 -17.05 -0.29
C ASP A 177 -9.25 -17.19 -0.27
N SER A 178 -8.59 -16.79 -1.37
CA SER A 178 -7.14 -16.86 -1.51
C SER A 178 -6.41 -15.88 -0.58
N THR A 179 -6.96 -14.68 -0.38
CA THR A 179 -6.33 -13.62 0.40
C THR A 179 -6.62 -13.74 1.89
N GLU A 180 -7.78 -14.22 2.30
CA GLU A 180 -8.14 -14.31 3.71
C GLU A 180 -7.17 -15.20 4.49
N THR A 181 -6.88 -16.40 3.97
CA THR A 181 -5.93 -17.32 4.60
C THR A 181 -4.54 -16.70 4.69
N LYS A 182 -4.07 -16.06 3.61
CA LYS A 182 -2.76 -15.39 3.57
C LYS A 182 -2.68 -14.21 4.53
N LEU A 183 -3.75 -13.43 4.66
CA LEU A 183 -3.83 -12.30 5.59
C LEU A 183 -3.83 -12.77 7.05
N ARG A 184 -4.57 -13.85 7.35
CA ARG A 184 -4.54 -14.50 8.66
C ARG A 184 -3.12 -14.95 9.03
N ASP A 185 -2.42 -15.60 8.11
CA ASP A 185 -1.03 -16.02 8.29
C ASP A 185 -0.07 -14.84 8.44
N LEU A 186 -0.33 -13.74 7.71
CA LEU A 186 0.45 -12.51 7.78
C LEU A 186 0.32 -11.88 9.17
N TRP A 187 -0.90 -11.73 9.68
CA TRP A 187 -1.12 -11.18 11.02
C TRP A 187 -0.55 -12.07 12.12
N SER A 188 -0.69 -13.40 11.99
CA SER A 188 -0.06 -14.35 12.91
C SER A 188 1.47 -14.17 12.94
N SER A 189 2.09 -14.06 11.77
CA SER A 189 3.54 -13.86 11.65
C SER A 189 3.98 -12.47 12.16
N GLN A 190 3.17 -11.44 11.95
CA GLN A 190 3.43 -10.09 12.45
C GLN A 190 3.29 -10.01 13.98
N SER A 191 2.29 -10.68 14.56
CA SER A 191 2.15 -10.80 16.02
C SER A 191 3.37 -11.47 16.63
N GLN A 192 3.82 -12.59 16.04
CA GLN A 192 5.05 -13.27 16.49
C GLN A 192 6.28 -12.36 16.41
N LEU A 193 6.38 -11.51 15.38
CA LEU A 193 7.48 -10.55 15.26
C LEU A 193 7.42 -9.47 16.35
N MET A 194 6.22 -8.98 16.68
CA MET A 194 6.01 -8.03 17.78
C MET A 194 6.38 -8.63 19.14
N ASP A 195 5.98 -9.87 19.39
CA ASP A 195 6.33 -10.60 20.62
C ASP A 195 7.85 -10.88 20.71
N LEU A 196 8.50 -11.07 19.56
CA LEU A 196 9.94 -11.30 19.47
C LEU A 196 10.77 -10.02 19.59
N LEU A 197 10.19 -8.83 19.38
CA LEU A 197 10.91 -7.55 19.34
C LEU A 197 11.84 -7.29 20.55
N PRO A 198 11.39 -7.43 21.81
CA PRO A 198 12.28 -7.19 22.96
C PRO A 198 13.44 -8.20 23.02
N VAL A 199 13.18 -9.46 22.64
CA VAL A 199 14.18 -10.53 22.64
C VAL A 199 15.19 -10.32 21.50
N SER A 200 14.72 -9.91 20.32
CA SER A 200 15.59 -9.63 19.18
C SER A 200 16.44 -8.38 19.40
N GLU A 201 15.93 -7.36 20.08
CA GLU A 201 16.73 -6.19 20.49
C GLU A 201 17.88 -6.58 21.43
N LEU A 202 17.60 -7.42 22.42
CA LEU A 202 18.62 -7.97 23.32
C LEU A 202 19.65 -8.80 22.54
N ALA A 203 19.20 -9.65 21.61
CA ALA A 203 20.09 -10.44 20.75
C ALA A 203 20.96 -9.56 19.84
N ARG A 204 20.40 -8.50 19.23
CA ARG A 204 21.15 -7.51 18.41
C ARG A 204 22.16 -6.75 19.25
N TRP A 205 21.80 -6.37 20.48
CA TRP A 205 22.72 -5.72 21.41
C TRP A 205 23.86 -6.68 21.79
N TYR A 206 23.55 -7.92 22.20
CA TYR A 206 24.55 -8.91 22.58
C TYR A 206 25.50 -9.23 21.42
N ARG A 207 24.98 -9.47 20.21
CA ARG A 207 25.80 -9.71 19.01
C ARG A 207 26.71 -8.51 18.70
N ARG A 208 26.22 -7.27 18.86
CA ARG A 208 27.06 -6.06 18.72
C ARG A 208 28.15 -6.00 19.77
N GLN A 209 27.86 -6.32 21.03
CA GLN A 209 28.89 -6.38 22.09
C GLN A 209 29.96 -7.43 21.77
N VAL A 210 29.57 -8.62 21.32
CA VAL A 210 30.51 -9.67 20.93
C VAL A 210 31.41 -9.21 19.78
N LEU A 211 30.83 -8.62 18.73
CA LEU A 211 31.59 -8.27 17.51
C LEU A 211 32.42 -6.98 17.64
N LEU A 212 31.94 -5.98 18.38
CA LEU A 212 32.51 -4.63 18.38
C LEU A 212 33.24 -4.28 19.69
N SER A 213 32.96 -4.97 20.80
CA SER A 213 33.62 -4.67 22.07
C SER A 213 34.97 -5.38 22.17
N PHE A 214 35.97 -4.64 22.66
CA PHE A 214 37.25 -5.21 23.09
C PHE A 214 37.15 -5.93 24.44
N ARG A 215 36.03 -5.78 25.16
CA ARG A 215 35.78 -6.44 26.44
C ARG A 215 35.11 -7.79 26.24
N GLU A 216 35.21 -8.64 27.27
CA GLU A 216 34.37 -9.83 27.33
C GLU A 216 32.90 -9.40 27.40
N PRO A 217 32.02 -10.00 26.58
CA PRO A 217 30.60 -9.69 26.61
C PRO A 217 30.03 -10.07 27.98
N PRO A 218 29.10 -9.29 28.53
CA PRO A 218 28.46 -9.61 29.79
C PRO A 218 27.77 -10.97 29.69
N VAL A 219 27.95 -11.82 30.70
CA VAL A 219 27.21 -13.07 30.82
C VAL A 219 25.74 -12.72 30.91
N LEU A 220 24.93 -13.29 30.01
CA LEU A 220 23.50 -13.06 30.06
C LEU A 220 22.92 -13.62 31.37
N PRO A 221 21.82 -13.05 31.90
CA PRO A 221 21.23 -13.51 33.16
C PRO A 221 21.04 -15.03 33.15
N GLN A 222 21.54 -15.71 34.20
CA GLN A 222 21.32 -17.14 34.38
C GLN A 222 19.81 -17.40 34.41
N GLY A 223 19.29 -18.15 33.44
CA GLY A 223 17.86 -18.34 33.24
C GLY A 223 17.35 -17.99 31.83
N LEU A 224 18.22 -17.62 30.89
CA LEU A 224 17.84 -17.67 29.47
C LEU A 224 17.52 -19.11 29.08
N VAL A 225 16.22 -19.39 29.02
CA VAL A 225 15.69 -20.61 28.43
C VAL A 225 16.24 -20.69 27.01
N PRO A 226 16.74 -21.86 26.57
CA PRO A 226 17.08 -22.09 25.17
C PRO A 226 15.98 -21.51 24.28
N PHE A 227 16.35 -20.71 23.29
CA PHE A 227 15.37 -20.13 22.38
C PHE A 227 14.77 -21.27 21.57
N GLU A 228 13.64 -21.79 22.04
CA GLU A 228 12.81 -22.67 21.25
C GLU A 228 11.92 -21.77 20.39
N PRO A 229 12.17 -21.69 19.06
CA PRO A 229 11.22 -21.00 18.20
C PRO A 229 9.87 -21.67 18.45
N PRO A 230 8.77 -20.92 18.57
CA PRO A 230 7.45 -21.51 18.75
C PRO A 230 7.23 -22.44 17.56
N THR A 231 7.41 -23.75 17.79
CA THR A 231 7.30 -24.75 16.76
C THR A 231 5.84 -24.70 16.36
N GLY A 232 5.58 -24.18 15.16
CA GLY A 232 4.28 -23.74 14.67
C GLY A 232 3.23 -24.84 14.49
N SER A 233 3.32 -25.92 15.24
CA SER A 233 2.28 -26.90 15.43
C SER A 233 2.02 -26.99 16.93
N LYS A 234 1.10 -26.16 17.43
CA LYS A 234 0.26 -26.59 18.56
C LYS A 234 -0.48 -27.84 18.08
N LYS A 235 0.18 -28.99 18.13
CA LYS A 235 -0.49 -30.28 18.19
C LYS A 235 -1.42 -30.13 19.39
N ALA A 236 -2.72 -30.29 19.17
CA ALA A 236 -3.76 -30.09 20.17
C ALA A 236 -3.30 -30.65 21.54
N PRO A 237 -3.50 -29.90 22.64
CA PRO A 237 -2.92 -30.27 23.93
C PRO A 237 -3.23 -31.73 24.26
N PRO A 238 -2.24 -32.55 24.64
CA PRO A 238 -2.56 -33.84 25.22
C PRO A 238 -3.39 -33.61 26.48
N THR A 239 -4.49 -34.36 26.57
CA THR A 239 -5.45 -34.38 27.68
C THR A 239 -4.74 -34.27 29.03
N PRO A 240 -5.22 -33.41 29.96
CA PRO A 240 -4.45 -33.02 31.15
C PRO A 240 -4.12 -34.21 32.07
N ALA A 241 -2.83 -34.43 32.31
CA ALA A 241 -2.34 -35.28 33.40
C ALA A 241 -2.25 -34.47 34.71
N LYS A 242 -2.50 -35.16 35.83
CA LYS A 242 -2.72 -34.64 37.20
C LYS A 242 -1.65 -33.64 37.70
N PRO A 243 -2.02 -32.69 38.58
CA PRO A 243 -1.10 -31.68 39.11
C PRO A 243 -0.08 -32.29 40.07
N GLN A 244 1.21 -32.01 39.85
CA GLN A 244 2.26 -32.18 40.86
C GLN A 244 2.54 -30.83 41.55
N VAL A 245 2.60 -30.90 42.87
CA VAL A 245 2.88 -29.82 43.82
C VAL A 245 4.37 -29.49 43.76
N VAL A 246 4.73 -28.22 43.48
CA VAL A 246 6.11 -27.72 43.54
C VAL A 246 6.21 -26.58 44.56
N ALA A 247 7.29 -26.65 45.36
CA ALA A 247 7.61 -25.86 46.54
C ALA A 247 8.06 -24.40 46.24
N PRO A 248 8.03 -23.49 47.23
CA PRO A 248 8.26 -22.05 47.04
C PRO A 248 9.76 -21.69 46.89
N THR A 249 10.05 -20.74 45.98
CA THR A 249 11.38 -20.17 45.71
C THR A 249 11.47 -18.74 46.29
N PRO A 250 12.65 -18.27 46.77
CA PRO A 250 12.76 -17.10 47.65
C PRO A 250 12.91 -15.74 46.94
N VAL A 251 12.80 -14.71 47.80
CA VAL A 251 12.67 -13.25 47.67
C VAL A 251 13.69 -12.56 46.71
N PRO A 252 13.27 -11.52 45.95
CA PRO A 252 14.15 -10.74 45.06
C PRO A 252 14.95 -9.62 45.76
N SER A 253 16.15 -9.37 45.24
CA SER A 253 17.11 -8.30 45.61
C SER A 253 16.82 -6.96 44.92
N PRO A 254 17.39 -5.83 45.41
CA PRO A 254 16.83 -4.49 45.24
C PRO A 254 17.13 -3.83 43.88
N VAL A 255 16.17 -2.99 43.48
CA VAL A 255 16.05 -2.26 42.22
C VAL A 255 17.15 -1.21 42.05
N GLN A 256 17.82 -1.23 40.89
CA GLN A 256 18.80 -0.24 40.46
C GLN A 256 18.09 0.93 39.75
N PRO A 257 18.47 2.20 40.01
CA PRO A 257 17.77 3.37 39.45
C PRO A 257 17.96 3.52 37.93
N PRO A 258 16.95 4.04 37.21
CA PRO A 258 16.92 4.08 35.74
C PRO A 258 17.90 5.10 35.15
N ALA A 259 18.57 4.70 34.07
CA ALA A 259 19.46 5.54 33.30
C ALA A 259 18.69 6.65 32.53
N PRO A 260 19.30 7.84 32.34
CA PRO A 260 18.65 8.96 31.65
C PRO A 260 18.36 8.63 30.17
N PRO A 261 17.22 9.10 29.63
CA PRO A 261 16.81 8.83 28.25
C PRO A 261 17.78 9.49 27.24
N PRO A 262 18.06 8.83 26.09
CA PRO A 262 18.91 9.39 25.04
C PRO A 262 18.26 10.64 24.44
N ALA A 263 19.09 11.66 24.17
CA ALA A 263 18.67 12.91 23.54
C ALA A 263 18.00 12.64 22.18
N ILE A 264 16.77 13.13 22.02
CA ILE A 264 15.98 13.03 20.79
C ILE A 264 16.60 13.97 19.77
N SER A 265 17.15 13.43 18.67
CA SER A 265 17.60 14.21 17.52
C SER A 265 16.41 14.99 16.96
N THR A 266 16.50 16.32 16.97
CA THR A 266 15.50 17.19 16.35
C THR A 266 15.46 16.92 14.84
N PRO A 267 14.27 16.80 14.23
CA PRO A 267 14.13 16.57 12.79
C PRO A 267 14.78 17.69 11.98
N HIS A 268 15.57 17.34 10.97
CA HIS A 268 16.20 18.31 10.08
C HIS A 268 15.12 19.03 9.26
N VAL A 269 15.00 20.34 9.44
CA VAL A 269 14.12 21.19 8.62
C VAL A 269 14.95 21.73 7.46
N LEU A 270 14.49 21.54 6.22
CA LEU A 270 15.16 22.09 5.03
C LEU A 270 15.09 23.62 5.04
N SER A 271 16.20 24.27 4.74
CA SER A 271 16.24 25.71 4.47
C SER A 271 15.38 26.06 3.25
N LYS A 272 14.94 27.32 3.13
CA LYS A 272 14.15 27.78 1.96
C LYS A 272 14.86 27.51 0.63
N ARG A 273 16.20 27.63 0.61
CA ARG A 273 17.01 27.39 -0.58
C ARG A 273 17.03 25.91 -0.96
N GLU A 274 17.15 25.02 0.02
CA GLU A 274 17.07 23.57 -0.21
C GLU A 274 15.66 23.16 -0.65
N GLN A 275 14.62 23.76 -0.08
CA GLN A 275 13.24 23.55 -0.54
C GLN A 275 13.05 24.00 -1.99
N PHE A 276 13.58 25.17 -2.37
CA PHE A 276 13.57 25.66 -3.75
C PHE A 276 14.27 24.67 -4.69
N ASP A 277 15.49 24.26 -4.36
CA ASP A 277 16.28 23.33 -5.18
C ASP A 277 15.58 21.98 -5.35
N LEU A 278 15.01 21.45 -4.27
CA LEU A 278 14.23 20.20 -4.30
C LEU A 278 13.00 20.30 -5.21
N VAL A 279 12.24 21.39 -5.11
CA VAL A 279 11.06 21.63 -5.97
C VAL A 279 11.48 21.67 -7.44
N VAL A 280 12.55 22.38 -7.77
CA VAL A 280 13.08 22.46 -9.15
C VAL A 280 13.53 21.07 -9.62
N ARG A 281 14.31 20.34 -8.83
CA ARG A 281 14.84 19.02 -9.21
C ARG A 281 13.73 18.00 -9.45
N VAL A 282 12.70 17.97 -8.61
CA VAL A 282 11.55 17.08 -8.79
C VAL A 282 10.70 17.47 -10.00
N ALA A 283 10.48 18.77 -10.22
CA ALA A 283 9.75 19.25 -11.39
C ALA A 283 10.48 18.94 -12.70
N VAL A 284 11.80 19.14 -12.75
CA VAL A 284 12.63 18.79 -13.91
C VAL A 284 12.68 17.28 -14.13
N ALA A 285 12.76 16.47 -13.06
CA ALA A 285 12.64 15.01 -13.17
C ALA A 285 11.28 14.59 -13.78
N THR A 286 10.21 15.30 -13.41
CA THR A 286 8.86 15.04 -13.93
C THR A 286 8.78 15.32 -15.42
N ALA A 287 9.27 16.48 -15.86
CA ALA A 287 9.29 16.83 -17.27
C ALA A 287 10.12 15.81 -18.08
N TYR A 288 11.29 15.41 -17.57
CA TYR A 288 12.14 14.40 -18.22
C TYR A 288 11.67 12.95 -18.10
N ALA A 289 10.49 12.66 -17.53
CA ALA A 289 9.99 11.29 -17.37
C ALA A 289 9.85 10.58 -18.74
N ASP A 290 9.54 11.33 -19.79
CA ASP A 290 9.42 10.81 -21.15
C ASP A 290 10.74 10.79 -21.94
N GLY A 291 11.75 11.54 -21.46
CA GLY A 291 13.08 11.70 -22.02
C GLY A 291 13.38 13.11 -22.56
N ASN A 292 12.36 13.95 -22.72
CA ASN A 292 12.43 15.31 -23.25
C ASN A 292 11.96 16.33 -22.20
N PHE A 293 12.26 17.61 -22.43
CA PHE A 293 11.72 18.69 -21.60
C PHE A 293 11.19 19.76 -22.55
N ALA A 294 9.87 19.82 -22.69
CA ALA A 294 9.21 20.69 -23.64
C ALA A 294 9.19 22.15 -23.14
N LYS A 295 9.18 23.11 -24.08
CA LYS A 295 9.10 24.55 -23.73
C LYS A 295 7.82 24.90 -22.96
N SER A 296 6.71 24.21 -23.20
CA SER A 296 5.46 24.41 -22.47
C SER A 296 5.58 24.00 -21.00
N GLU A 297 6.26 22.88 -20.74
CA GLU A 297 6.56 22.40 -19.38
C GLU A 297 7.49 23.35 -18.65
N GLU A 298 8.54 23.83 -19.34
CA GLU A 298 9.49 24.81 -18.81
C GLU A 298 8.76 26.10 -18.41
N GLN A 299 7.83 26.59 -19.25
CA GLN A 299 7.04 27.77 -18.93
C GLN A 299 6.17 27.57 -17.67
N ILE A 300 5.49 26.42 -17.53
CA ILE A 300 4.68 26.12 -16.33
C ILE A 300 5.55 26.08 -15.06
N LEU A 301 6.73 25.47 -15.15
CA LEU A 301 7.69 25.46 -14.05
C LEU A 301 8.11 26.89 -13.69
N MET A 302 8.50 27.69 -14.67
CA MET A 302 8.93 29.07 -14.45
C MET A 302 7.83 29.94 -13.83
N ASP A 303 6.60 29.84 -14.33
CA ASP A 303 5.46 30.59 -13.80
C ASP A 303 5.20 30.21 -12.33
N GLN A 304 5.28 28.91 -12.00
CA GLN A 304 5.10 28.45 -10.61
C GLN A 304 6.22 28.95 -9.70
N LEU A 305 7.48 28.92 -10.14
CA LEU A 305 8.62 29.39 -9.35
C LEU A 305 8.54 30.89 -9.08
N HIS A 306 8.14 31.69 -10.08
CA HIS A 306 7.88 33.11 -9.87
C HIS A 306 6.73 33.35 -8.88
N GLN A 307 5.65 32.57 -8.97
CA GLN A 307 4.51 32.70 -8.06
C GLN A 307 4.87 32.35 -6.61
N GLN A 308 5.63 31.27 -6.39
CA GLN A 308 5.98 30.79 -5.05
C GLN A 308 7.18 31.51 -4.43
N PHE A 309 8.23 31.77 -5.21
CA PHE A 309 9.52 32.25 -4.73
C PHE A 309 9.91 33.63 -5.23
N GLY A 310 9.19 34.21 -6.19
CA GLY A 310 9.54 35.50 -6.80
C GLY A 310 9.48 36.70 -5.83
N LYS A 311 8.87 36.55 -4.66
CA LYS A 311 8.87 37.56 -3.59
C LYS A 311 10.12 37.50 -2.71
N ASP A 312 10.90 36.43 -2.79
CA ASP A 312 12.10 36.24 -1.96
C ASP A 312 13.33 36.75 -2.74
N PRO A 313 13.95 37.88 -2.31
CA PRO A 313 15.03 38.51 -3.07
C PRO A 313 16.26 37.62 -3.20
N ASP A 314 16.48 36.71 -2.26
CA ASP A 314 17.62 35.78 -2.26
C ASP A 314 17.47 34.68 -3.32
N LEU A 315 16.23 34.36 -3.73
CA LEU A 315 15.94 33.29 -4.69
C LEU A 315 15.74 33.79 -6.12
N GLN A 316 15.38 35.07 -6.31
CA GLN A 316 15.17 35.65 -7.64
C GLN A 316 16.31 35.40 -8.65
N PRO A 317 17.59 35.56 -8.30
CA PRO A 317 18.69 35.33 -9.24
C PRO A 317 18.76 33.89 -9.75
N PHE A 318 18.23 32.94 -8.98
CA PHE A 318 18.28 31.51 -9.32
C PHE A 318 17.13 31.08 -10.22
N ILE A 319 15.99 31.78 -10.21
CA ILE A 319 14.79 31.38 -10.97
C ILE A 319 15.07 31.32 -12.49
N ALA A 320 15.85 32.25 -13.04
CA ALA A 320 16.12 32.31 -14.47
C ALA A 320 17.02 31.16 -14.99
N ASP A 321 17.84 30.58 -14.11
CA ASP A 321 18.87 29.60 -14.48
C ASP A 321 18.58 28.17 -13.95
N CYS A 322 17.61 28.01 -13.04
CA CYS A 322 17.43 26.77 -12.29
C CYS A 322 17.01 25.56 -13.15
N ALA A 323 16.15 25.73 -14.16
CA ALA A 323 15.74 24.62 -15.04
C ALA A 323 16.92 24.06 -15.85
N ARG A 324 17.82 24.93 -16.31
CA ARG A 324 19.03 24.52 -17.05
C ARG A 324 20.11 23.94 -16.13
N ALA A 325 20.23 24.46 -14.92
CA ALA A 325 21.25 24.02 -13.95
C ALA A 325 20.93 22.67 -13.29
N ALA A 326 19.64 22.31 -13.15
CA ALA A 326 19.22 21.10 -12.43
C ALA A 326 19.63 19.78 -13.11
N GLY A 327 19.95 19.80 -14.41
CA GLY A 327 20.34 18.60 -15.17
C GLY A 327 19.19 17.58 -15.29
N LYS A 328 19.54 16.28 -15.33
CA LYS A 328 18.57 15.17 -15.36
C LYS A 328 18.65 14.39 -14.03
N PRO A 329 18.07 14.91 -12.94
CA PRO A 329 18.13 14.25 -11.64
C PRO A 329 17.39 12.91 -11.69
N ARG A 330 17.96 11.89 -11.02
CA ARG A 330 17.28 10.60 -10.84
C ARG A 330 16.39 10.68 -9.61
N MET A 331 15.20 10.11 -9.71
CA MET A 331 14.21 10.12 -8.62
C MET A 331 14.74 9.52 -7.32
N ASN A 332 15.53 8.45 -7.42
CA ASN A 332 16.11 7.76 -6.26
C ASN A 332 17.01 8.65 -5.39
N ASP A 333 17.61 9.69 -5.98
CA ASP A 333 18.50 10.62 -5.30
C ASP A 333 17.72 11.72 -4.55
N LEU A 334 16.40 11.80 -4.73
CA LEU A 334 15.53 12.85 -4.19
C LEU A 334 14.69 12.39 -2.99
N TRP A 335 14.59 11.07 -2.75
CA TRP A 335 13.68 10.53 -1.75
C TRP A 335 13.96 10.99 -0.32
N ALA A 336 15.23 11.03 0.09
CA ALA A 336 15.62 11.46 1.42
C ALA A 336 15.19 12.91 1.70
N ASP A 337 15.34 13.80 0.72
CA ASP A 337 14.98 15.22 0.84
C ASP A 337 13.45 15.41 0.82
N LEU A 338 12.73 14.60 0.03
CA LEU A 338 11.27 14.59 -0.03
C LEU A 338 10.63 14.18 1.31
N GLU A 339 11.29 13.32 2.09
CA GLU A 339 10.82 12.94 3.43
C GLU A 339 10.84 14.11 4.42
N CYS A 340 11.70 15.11 4.21
CA CYS A 340 11.77 16.30 5.05
C CYS A 340 10.66 17.33 4.78
N LEU A 341 9.91 17.20 3.68
CA LEU A 341 8.79 18.09 3.36
C LEU A 341 7.55 17.79 4.21
N GLY A 342 6.84 18.84 4.63
CA GLY A 342 5.53 18.71 5.27
C GLY A 342 4.44 18.27 4.29
N MET A 343 3.34 17.68 4.79
CA MET A 343 2.27 17.11 3.95
C MET A 343 1.66 18.11 2.95
N ASP A 344 1.50 19.37 3.33
CA ASP A 344 0.96 20.39 2.42
C ASP A 344 1.94 20.74 1.30
N GLN A 345 3.25 20.78 1.61
CA GLN A 345 4.30 20.99 0.61
C GLN A 345 4.35 19.81 -0.37
N ARG A 346 4.26 18.57 0.13
CA ARG A 346 4.20 17.37 -0.72
C ARG A 346 2.99 17.40 -1.66
N ARG A 347 1.81 17.80 -1.17
CA ARG A 347 0.61 17.97 -2.01
C ARG A 347 0.78 19.05 -3.08
N GLN A 348 1.37 20.19 -2.72
CA GLN A 348 1.63 21.27 -3.67
C GLN A 348 2.63 20.85 -4.75
N LEU A 349 3.71 20.16 -4.34
CA LEU A 349 4.72 19.63 -5.25
C LEU A 349 4.09 18.63 -6.24
N TYR A 350 3.31 17.68 -5.75
CA TYR A 350 2.63 16.71 -6.62
C TYR A 350 1.68 17.39 -7.62
N ARG A 351 0.91 18.40 -7.19
CA ARG A 351 0.04 19.17 -8.11
C ARG A 351 0.83 19.93 -9.17
N LEU A 352 2.02 20.44 -8.83
CA LEU A 352 2.93 21.03 -9.81
C LEU A 352 3.37 19.99 -10.84
N CYS A 353 3.82 18.82 -10.39
CA CYS A 353 4.24 17.73 -11.27
C CYS A 353 3.11 17.28 -12.22
N CYS A 354 1.87 17.16 -11.73
CA CYS A 354 0.72 16.87 -12.59
C CYS A 354 0.51 17.95 -13.66
N ARG A 355 0.57 19.24 -13.30
CA ARG A 355 0.40 20.35 -14.27
C ARG A 355 1.50 20.37 -15.33
N ILE A 356 2.74 20.02 -14.94
CA ILE A 356 3.87 19.90 -15.87
C ILE A 356 3.59 18.77 -16.86
N ALA A 357 3.24 17.57 -16.38
CA ALA A 357 2.92 16.43 -17.26
C ALA A 357 1.71 16.70 -18.18
N ASP A 358 0.75 17.51 -17.73
CA ASP A 358 -0.43 17.90 -18.54
C ASP A 358 -0.11 18.98 -19.60
N ALA A 359 1.07 19.63 -19.53
CA ALA A 359 1.40 20.78 -20.38
C ALA A 359 1.57 20.43 -21.87
N ALA A 360 2.04 19.21 -22.15
CA ALA A 360 2.31 18.73 -23.50
C ALA A 360 1.11 17.99 -24.13
N GLY A 361 -0.02 17.87 -23.42
CA GLY A 361 -1.24 17.22 -23.88
C GLY A 361 -1.61 16.00 -23.05
N SER A 362 -2.01 14.90 -23.71
CA SER A 362 -2.35 13.66 -23.00
C SER A 362 -1.10 12.99 -22.43
N ARG A 363 -1.11 12.71 -21.12
CA ARG A 363 0.01 12.04 -20.43
C ARG A 363 0.41 10.74 -21.10
N ASN A 364 1.70 10.54 -21.29
CA ASN A 364 2.22 9.26 -21.78
C ASN A 364 2.35 8.22 -20.64
N THR A 365 2.59 6.96 -21.01
CA THR A 365 2.67 5.86 -20.03
C THR A 365 3.82 6.01 -19.03
N LYS A 366 4.93 6.66 -19.42
CA LYS A 366 6.09 6.88 -18.54
C LYS A 366 5.82 7.96 -17.51
N GLU A 367 5.19 9.06 -17.92
CA GLU A 367 4.73 10.13 -17.03
C GLU A 367 3.71 9.62 -16.03
N VAL A 368 2.75 8.79 -16.47
CA VAL A 368 1.77 8.17 -15.57
C VAL A 368 2.49 7.31 -14.52
N GLN A 369 3.42 6.44 -14.94
CA GLN A 369 4.21 5.62 -14.01
C GLN A 369 5.06 6.47 -13.05
N PHE A 370 5.69 7.52 -13.56
CA PHE A 370 6.50 8.45 -12.76
C PHE A 370 5.64 9.17 -11.71
N LEU A 371 4.47 9.67 -12.10
CA LEU A 371 3.54 10.34 -11.18
C LEU A 371 2.98 9.37 -10.14
N GLU A 372 2.67 8.12 -10.50
CA GLU A 372 2.25 7.09 -9.54
C GLU A 372 3.36 6.77 -8.52
N GLU A 373 4.61 6.69 -8.99
CA GLU A 373 5.77 6.48 -8.12
C GLU A 373 5.99 7.68 -7.18
N LEU A 374 5.96 8.91 -7.72
CA LEU A 374 6.03 10.15 -6.96
C LEU A 374 4.92 10.24 -5.91
N GLN A 375 3.67 9.97 -6.31
CA GLN A 375 2.52 9.98 -5.41
C GLN A 375 2.71 9.01 -4.24
N ARG A 376 3.15 7.79 -4.54
CA ARG A 376 3.42 6.73 -3.55
C ARG A 376 4.54 7.15 -2.60
N GLY A 377 5.66 7.63 -3.11
CA GLY A 377 6.79 8.02 -2.27
C GLY A 377 6.56 9.28 -1.44
N LEU A 378 5.71 10.21 -1.90
CA LEU A 378 5.26 11.34 -1.09
C LEU A 378 4.29 10.94 0.04
N GLY A 379 3.78 9.70 0.04
CA GLY A 379 2.74 9.25 0.96
C GLY A 379 1.40 9.94 0.70
N LEU A 380 1.17 10.42 -0.53
CA LEU A 380 -0.10 10.96 -0.94
C LEU A 380 -0.97 9.76 -1.31
N THR A 381 -1.88 9.36 -0.41
CA THR A 381 -2.89 8.37 -0.75
C THR A 381 -3.57 8.81 -2.05
N ALA A 382 -3.55 7.95 -3.06
CA ALA A 382 -4.31 8.16 -4.26
C ALA A 382 -5.77 8.25 -3.82
N GLN A 383 -6.26 9.48 -3.71
CA GLN A 383 -7.69 9.72 -3.66
C GLN A 383 -8.16 9.12 -4.98
N PRO A 384 -8.88 7.98 -4.94
CA PRO A 384 -9.25 7.29 -6.16
C PRO A 384 -9.91 8.32 -7.05
N SER A 385 -9.31 8.58 -8.20
CA SER A 385 -9.92 9.44 -9.22
C SER A 385 -11.34 8.94 -9.34
N ALA A 386 -12.32 9.83 -9.18
CA ALA A 386 -13.73 9.49 -9.13
C ALA A 386 -14.21 8.93 -10.48
N GLY A 387 -13.70 7.76 -10.89
CA GLY A 387 -14.50 6.76 -11.55
C GLY A 387 -15.64 6.51 -10.59
N ASN A 388 -16.86 6.70 -11.12
CA ASN A 388 -18.13 6.60 -10.40
C ASN A 388 -17.98 5.69 -9.19
N PRO A 389 -18.28 6.17 -7.96
CA PRO A 389 -18.31 5.29 -6.82
C PRO A 389 -19.18 4.12 -7.26
N ILE A 390 -18.58 2.94 -7.37
CA ILE A 390 -19.32 1.71 -7.32
C ILE A 390 -19.87 1.77 -5.90
N SER A 391 -21.06 2.37 -5.76
CA SER A 391 -21.86 2.21 -4.56
C SER A 391 -21.78 0.73 -4.28
N PRO A 392 -21.27 0.30 -3.11
CA PRO A 392 -21.24 -1.11 -2.78
C PRO A 392 -22.68 -1.57 -2.96
N SER A 393 -22.91 -2.35 -4.01
CA SER A 393 -24.24 -2.76 -4.41
C SER A 393 -24.82 -3.41 -3.17
N SER A 394 -25.94 -2.87 -2.69
CA SER A 394 -26.63 -3.22 -1.46
C SER A 394 -27.26 -4.62 -1.53
N GLN A 395 -26.53 -5.60 -2.05
CA GLN A 395 -26.74 -7.00 -1.74
C GLN A 395 -26.18 -7.22 -0.35
N ASN A 396 -26.91 -6.71 0.64
CA ASN A 396 -26.94 -7.30 1.98
C ASN A 396 -27.49 -8.71 1.81
N SER A 397 -26.66 -9.64 1.32
CA SER A 397 -26.88 -11.05 1.62
C SER A 397 -26.92 -11.11 3.13
N GLU A 398 -28.10 -11.34 3.67
CA GLU A 398 -28.38 -11.37 5.10
C GLU A 398 -27.42 -12.40 5.72
N MET A 399 -26.36 -11.91 6.37
CA MET A 399 -25.34 -12.79 6.94
C MET A 399 -25.96 -13.48 8.15
N ASP A 400 -25.98 -14.80 8.13
CA ASP A 400 -26.53 -15.62 9.19
C ASP A 400 -25.78 -15.37 10.54
N PRO A 401 -26.45 -15.42 11.71
CA PRO A 401 -25.80 -15.19 13.00
C PRO A 401 -24.62 -16.11 13.28
N GLU A 402 -24.64 -17.37 12.80
CA GLU A 402 -23.50 -18.28 12.98
C GLU A 402 -22.30 -17.82 12.13
N SER A 403 -22.55 -17.37 10.90
CA SER A 403 -21.52 -16.80 10.04
C SER A 403 -20.93 -15.52 10.66
N ALA A 404 -21.77 -14.66 11.24
CA ALA A 404 -21.34 -13.45 11.91
C ALA A 404 -20.44 -13.74 13.14
N ARG A 405 -20.70 -14.82 13.89
CA ARG A 405 -19.82 -15.30 14.97
C ARG A 405 -18.44 -15.70 14.45
N ILE A 406 -18.39 -16.42 13.33
CA ILE A 406 -17.13 -16.83 12.68
C ILE A 406 -16.32 -15.60 12.25
N TYR A 407 -16.98 -14.61 11.62
CA TYR A 407 -16.31 -13.38 11.18
C TYR A 407 -15.70 -12.56 12.32
N LEU A 408 -16.32 -12.57 13.50
CA LEU A 408 -15.78 -11.94 14.70
C LEU A 408 -14.79 -12.82 15.46
N GLU A 409 -14.42 -14.00 14.96
CA GLU A 409 -13.55 -14.94 15.66
C GLU A 409 -14.08 -15.31 17.07
N ILE A 410 -15.41 -15.37 17.24
CA ILE A 410 -16.05 -15.80 18.49
C ILE A 410 -16.22 -17.32 18.43
N ASP A 411 -15.73 -18.03 19.46
CA ASP A 411 -15.90 -19.48 19.57
C ASP A 411 -17.41 -19.84 19.58
N PRO A 412 -17.88 -20.75 18.70
CA PRO A 412 -19.28 -21.14 18.64
C PRO A 412 -19.80 -21.71 19.97
N LEU A 413 -18.93 -22.30 20.79
CA LEU A 413 -19.29 -22.88 22.09
C LEU A 413 -19.39 -21.84 23.21
N SER A 414 -18.85 -20.63 23.01
CA SER A 414 -18.92 -19.57 24.00
C SER A 414 -20.33 -18.98 24.09
N PRO A 415 -20.86 -18.70 25.29
CA PRO A 415 -22.15 -18.03 25.43
C PRO A 415 -22.09 -16.66 24.78
N LEU A 416 -23.06 -16.35 23.90
CA LEU A 416 -23.11 -15.05 23.24
C LEU A 416 -23.58 -13.98 24.23
N SER A 417 -22.79 -12.94 24.41
CA SER A 417 -23.21 -11.71 25.09
C SER A 417 -22.87 -10.49 24.25
N ILE A 418 -23.61 -9.40 24.43
CA ILE A 418 -23.37 -8.15 23.69
C ILE A 418 -21.99 -7.57 23.99
N ASP A 419 -21.53 -7.67 25.25
CA ASP A 419 -20.22 -7.19 25.68
C ASP A 419 -19.10 -7.97 25.01
N LEU A 420 -19.27 -9.28 24.81
CA LEU A 420 -18.32 -10.11 24.07
C LEU A 420 -18.23 -9.64 22.62
N VAL A 421 -19.36 -9.40 21.95
CA VAL A 421 -19.41 -8.88 20.57
C VAL A 421 -18.69 -7.53 20.47
N ARG A 422 -19.01 -6.58 21.37
CA ARG A 422 -18.39 -5.25 21.40
C ARG A 422 -16.87 -5.33 21.63
N ARG A 423 -16.44 -6.13 22.62
CA ARG A 423 -15.02 -6.34 22.96
C ARG A 423 -14.26 -6.94 21.79
N GLN A 424 -14.82 -7.96 21.17
CA GLN A 424 -14.17 -8.69 20.09
C GLN A 424 -14.07 -7.85 18.82
N HIS A 425 -15.15 -7.14 18.46
CA HIS A 425 -15.14 -6.17 17.36
C HIS A 425 -14.06 -5.08 17.57
N ARG A 426 -13.99 -4.49 18.77
CA ARG A 426 -12.97 -3.48 19.11
C ARG A 426 -11.56 -4.04 19.00
N MET A 427 -11.31 -5.22 19.57
CA MET A 427 -10.00 -5.89 19.51
C MET A 427 -9.56 -6.15 18.06
N LEU A 428 -10.47 -6.57 17.19
CA LEU A 428 -10.16 -6.82 15.77
C LEU A 428 -9.87 -5.51 15.02
N LEU A 429 -10.61 -4.44 15.30
CA LEU A 429 -10.33 -3.12 14.72
C LEU A 429 -8.97 -2.57 15.18
N GLU A 430 -8.63 -2.72 16.46
CA GLU A 430 -7.33 -2.32 17.01
C GLU A 430 -6.19 -3.11 16.35
N ARG A 431 -6.33 -4.43 16.19
CA ARG A 431 -5.37 -5.27 15.45
C ARG A 431 -5.16 -4.77 14.03
N MET A 432 -6.23 -4.35 13.35
CA MET A 432 -6.15 -3.79 12.01
C MET A 432 -5.54 -2.37 11.97
N ALA A 433 -5.62 -1.60 13.07
CA ALA A 433 -5.07 -0.26 13.16
C ALA A 433 -3.54 -0.26 13.41
N VAL A 434 -3.01 -1.29 14.08
CA VAL A 434 -1.54 -1.47 14.29
C VAL A 434 -0.80 -1.58 12.95
N VAL A 435 -1.51 -2.07 11.93
CA VAL A 435 -1.02 -2.17 10.57
C VAL A 435 -1.05 -0.78 9.92
N ARG A 436 0.12 -0.11 9.84
CA ARG A 436 0.23 1.25 9.29
C ARG A 436 -0.22 1.29 7.82
N PRO A 437 -1.35 1.97 7.49
CA PRO A 437 -1.93 1.98 6.14
C PRO A 437 -0.91 2.39 5.06
N ASN A 438 -0.12 3.42 5.39
CA ASN A 438 0.86 4.05 4.51
C ASN A 438 1.95 3.10 3.98
N THR A 439 2.10 1.89 4.55
CA THR A 439 3.16 0.95 4.16
C THR A 439 2.69 -0.16 3.22
N LEU A 440 1.38 -0.39 3.10
CA LEU A 440 0.85 -1.59 2.44
C LEU A 440 0.41 -1.37 1.00
N GLY A 441 0.06 -0.14 0.63
CA GLY A 441 -0.44 0.22 -0.70
C GLY A 441 -1.98 0.28 -0.76
N SER A 442 -2.51 1.05 -1.72
CA SER A 442 -3.94 1.40 -1.83
C SER A 442 -4.87 0.20 -1.97
N GLU A 443 -4.42 -0.88 -2.63
CA GLU A 443 -5.22 -2.11 -2.78
C GLU A 443 -5.44 -2.81 -1.44
N ILE A 444 -4.42 -2.84 -0.57
CA ILE A 444 -4.54 -3.44 0.75
C ILE A 444 -5.37 -2.55 1.65
N GLU A 445 -5.26 -1.23 1.54
CA GLU A 445 -6.16 -0.30 2.21
C GLU A 445 -7.63 -0.53 1.82
N ALA A 446 -7.90 -0.77 0.53
CA ALA A 446 -9.24 -1.09 0.06
C ALA A 446 -9.76 -2.42 0.64
N MET A 447 -8.93 -3.48 0.65
CA MET A 447 -9.29 -4.75 1.28
C MET A 447 -9.50 -4.62 2.80
N LEU A 448 -8.67 -3.82 3.49
CA LEU A 448 -8.86 -3.51 4.91
C LEU A 448 -10.16 -2.75 5.13
N GLY A 449 -10.53 -1.83 4.23
CA GLY A 449 -11.82 -1.13 4.24
C GLY A 449 -12.99 -2.11 4.16
N ILE A 450 -12.99 -2.99 3.15
CA ILE A 450 -14.01 -4.04 2.96
C ILE A 450 -14.09 -4.93 4.20
N ARG A 451 -12.96 -5.35 4.77
CA ARG A 451 -12.94 -6.17 5.98
C ARG A 451 -13.50 -5.44 7.20
N LYS A 452 -13.18 -4.15 7.39
CA LYS A 452 -13.75 -3.33 8.47
C LYS A 452 -15.27 -3.23 8.35
N GLU A 453 -15.78 -3.02 7.13
CA GLU A 453 -17.22 -3.00 6.86
C GLU A 453 -17.88 -4.34 7.18
N ARG A 454 -17.25 -5.46 6.81
CA ARG A 454 -17.75 -6.81 7.16
C ARG A 454 -17.76 -7.07 8.66
N LEU A 455 -16.71 -6.69 9.37
CA LEU A 455 -16.65 -6.81 10.83
C LEU A 455 -17.75 -5.99 11.51
N LEU A 456 -17.99 -4.78 11.02
CA LEU A 456 -19.07 -3.91 11.50
C LEU A 456 -20.45 -4.53 11.19
N SER A 457 -20.64 -5.07 9.98
CA SER A 457 -21.89 -5.75 9.60
C SER A 457 -22.15 -6.98 10.48
N ALA A 458 -21.14 -7.84 10.68
CA ALA A 458 -21.21 -8.99 11.56
C ALA A 458 -21.54 -8.61 13.01
N ALA A 459 -20.87 -7.59 13.55
CA ALA A 459 -21.16 -7.07 14.89
C ALA A 459 -22.59 -6.50 15.01
N THR A 460 -23.06 -5.80 13.97
CA THR A 460 -24.41 -5.23 13.93
C THR A 460 -25.48 -6.32 13.89
N ILE A 461 -25.26 -7.40 13.13
CA ILE A 461 -26.17 -8.54 13.02
C ILE A 461 -26.29 -9.29 14.35
N LEU A 462 -25.15 -9.57 15.01
CA LEU A 462 -25.18 -10.24 16.32
C LEU A 462 -25.82 -9.35 17.39
N ALA A 463 -25.54 -8.05 17.37
CA ALA A 463 -26.17 -7.10 18.29
C ALA A 463 -27.70 -7.08 18.10
N LYS A 464 -28.16 -6.99 16.84
CA LYS A 464 -29.59 -7.07 16.50
C LYS A 464 -30.23 -8.39 16.96
N HIS A 465 -29.53 -9.51 16.82
CA HIS A 465 -30.02 -10.82 17.27
C HIS A 465 -30.17 -10.90 18.80
N LEU A 466 -29.33 -10.17 19.55
CA LEU A 466 -29.40 -10.05 21.01
C LEU A 466 -30.41 -9.01 21.51
N GLY A 467 -31.07 -8.27 20.62
CA GLY A 467 -32.03 -7.22 20.98
C GLY A 467 -31.40 -5.92 21.49
N GLU A 468 -30.08 -5.74 21.32
CA GLU A 468 -29.37 -4.55 21.75
C GLU A 468 -28.69 -3.83 20.57
N PRO A 469 -28.70 -2.50 20.50
CA PRO A 469 -27.95 -1.78 19.48
C PRO A 469 -26.43 -1.92 19.71
N LEU A 470 -25.69 -2.02 18.61
CA LEU A 470 -24.23 -1.89 18.64
C LEU A 470 -23.93 -0.43 18.98
N GLU A 471 -23.45 -0.18 20.20
CA GLU A 471 -23.08 1.16 20.64
C GLU A 471 -21.98 1.68 19.68
N PRO A 472 -22.16 2.86 19.07
CA PRO A 472 -21.13 3.43 18.22
C PRO A 472 -19.84 3.53 19.04
N PRO A 473 -18.66 3.23 18.43
CA PRO A 473 -17.40 3.35 19.15
C PRO A 473 -17.37 4.74 19.77
N ALA A 474 -17.34 4.79 21.11
CA ALA A 474 -17.28 6.06 21.83
C ALA A 474 -16.22 6.90 21.14
N ALA A 475 -16.62 8.04 20.58
CA ALA A 475 -15.69 8.95 19.92
C ALA A 475 -14.50 9.08 20.87
N PRO A 476 -13.26 8.85 20.41
CA PRO A 476 -12.10 8.80 21.29
C PRO A 476 -12.21 10.03 22.16
N ALA A 477 -12.44 9.81 23.47
CA ALA A 477 -12.77 10.89 24.37
C ALA A 477 -11.70 11.94 24.12
N THR A 478 -12.09 13.09 23.55
CA THR A 478 -11.18 14.19 23.37
C THR A 478 -10.68 14.46 24.76
N ALA A 479 -9.47 14.02 25.06
CA ALA A 479 -8.87 14.15 26.37
C ALA A 479 -8.69 15.66 26.57
N THR A 480 -9.72 16.29 27.12
CA THR A 480 -9.74 17.70 27.49
C THR A 480 -9.04 17.91 28.83
N SER A 481 -8.55 16.84 29.45
CA SER A 481 -7.58 16.94 30.54
C SER A 481 -6.16 17.00 29.95
N SER A 482 -5.54 18.16 30.01
CA SER A 482 -4.10 18.33 29.81
C SER A 482 -3.27 17.73 30.96
N ASP A 483 -3.90 17.09 31.94
CA ASP A 483 -3.22 16.46 33.06
C ASP A 483 -2.90 14.99 32.74
N PRO A 484 -1.61 14.64 32.54
CA PRO A 484 -1.19 13.26 32.28
C PRO A 484 -1.46 12.30 33.45
N ARG A 485 -2.01 12.78 34.58
CA ARG A 485 -2.40 11.97 35.73
C ARG A 485 -3.88 11.61 35.79
N TYR A 486 -4.73 12.18 34.93
CA TYR A 486 -6.17 11.91 34.98
C TYR A 486 -6.49 10.57 34.30
N ASN A 487 -6.76 9.54 35.10
CA ASN A 487 -7.18 8.22 34.64
C ASN A 487 -8.51 7.86 35.33
N PRO A 488 -9.66 8.19 34.72
CA PRO A 488 -10.97 8.09 35.36
C PRO A 488 -11.33 6.64 35.75
N ASP A 489 -10.82 5.64 35.03
CA ASP A 489 -11.05 4.23 35.36
C ASP A 489 -10.30 3.82 36.63
N LEU A 490 -9.11 4.42 36.87
CA LEU A 490 -8.31 4.18 38.06
C LEU A 490 -8.90 4.91 39.28
N ASP A 491 -9.38 6.14 39.09
CA ASP A 491 -10.03 6.93 40.14
C ASP A 491 -11.37 6.29 40.57
N ALA A 492 -12.15 5.78 39.61
CA ALA A 492 -13.37 5.03 39.89
C ALA A 492 -13.11 3.70 40.61
N ALA A 493 -12.02 3.00 40.28
CA ALA A 493 -11.61 1.78 40.96
C ALA A 493 -11.05 2.03 42.38
N LEU A 494 -10.47 3.22 42.62
CA LEU A 494 -9.90 3.63 43.90
C LEU A 494 -10.89 4.41 44.78
N GLY A 495 -12.06 4.79 44.25
CA GLY A 495 -13.09 5.53 44.97
C GLY A 495 -12.67 6.97 45.34
N LEU A 496 -11.86 7.61 44.49
CA LEU A 496 -11.34 8.98 44.67
C LEU A 496 -12.25 10.06 44.07
#